data_AF-A0A953RDD6-F1
#
_entry.id   AF-A0A953RDD6-F1
#
_cell.length_a   1.000
_cell.length_b   1.000
_cell.length_c   1.000
_cell.angle_alpha   90.00
_cell.angle_beta   90.00
_cell.angle_gamma   90.00
#
_symmetry.space_group_name_H-M   'P 1'
#
loop_
_entity.id
_entity.type
_entity.pdbx_description
1 polymer ?
#
loop_
_entity_poly.entity_id
_entity_poly.type
_entity_poly.pdbx_seq_one_letter_code
_entity_poly.pdbx_strand_id
1 'polypeptide(L)'
;MWSVLRDLENSALDGKHKALFRFVDKVNRDSPRITPEDIEPLYVAGWDDEAIYFAITVCALFNFYNRWVDASGVHALSEEAHRQGGKRTAAHGYVR
;
A
#
# COMPACT_ATOMS: atom_id res chain seq x y z
N MET A 1 4.71 -7.93 -11.42
CA MET A 1 3.84 -7.11 -10.55
C MET A 1 2.75 -7.95 -9.88
N TRP A 2 1.89 -8.65 -10.64
CA TRP A 2 0.81 -9.48 -10.08
C TRP A 2 1.24 -10.62 -9.16
N SER A 3 2.46 -11.14 -9.28
CA SER A 3 2.96 -12.25 -8.46
C SER A 3 2.94 -11.91 -6.96
N VAL A 4 3.35 -10.70 -6.59
CA VAL A 4 3.38 -10.24 -5.18
C VAL A 4 1.99 -10.25 -4.56
N LEU A 5 0.96 -9.92 -5.33
CA LEU A 5 -0.43 -9.90 -4.86
C LEU A 5 -1.01 -11.30 -4.66
N ARG A 6 -0.49 -12.31 -5.36
CA ARG A 6 -0.98 -13.70 -5.30
C ARG A 6 -0.19 -14.54 -4.31
N ASP A 7 1.13 -14.35 -4.29
CA ASP A 7 2.07 -15.11 -3.50
C ASP A 7 3.31 -14.25 -3.22
N LEU A 8 3.34 -13.65 -2.02
CA LEU A 8 4.45 -12.82 -1.59
C LEU A 8 5.75 -13.62 -1.52
N GLU A 9 5.70 -14.84 -0.98
CA GLU A 9 6.89 -15.63 -0.65
C GLU A 9 7.62 -16.13 -1.90
N ASN A 10 6.87 -16.54 -2.94
CA ASN A 10 7.44 -16.98 -4.22
C ASN A 10 7.58 -15.83 -5.24
N SER A 11 7.35 -14.58 -4.85
CA SER A 11 7.56 -13.43 -5.72
C SER A 11 9.06 -13.11 -5.91
N ALA A 12 9.37 -12.37 -6.97
CA ALA A 12 10.71 -11.88 -7.29
C ALA A 12 11.21 -10.76 -6.36
N LEU A 13 10.46 -10.39 -5.32
CA LEU A 13 10.92 -9.41 -4.34
C LEU A 13 12.09 -9.98 -3.52
N ASP A 14 13.01 -9.11 -3.12
CA ASP A 14 14.05 -9.47 -2.18
C ASP A 14 13.48 -9.69 -0.76
N GLY A 15 14.33 -10.22 0.13
CA GLY A 15 13.93 -10.47 1.52
C GLY A 15 13.52 -9.21 2.28
N LYS A 16 14.14 -8.06 1.95
CA LYS A 16 13.88 -6.78 2.61
C LYS A 16 12.46 -6.28 2.34
N HIS A 17 12.02 -6.34 1.08
CA HIS A 17 10.66 -5.98 0.70
C HIS A 17 9.64 -7.00 1.20
N LYS A 18 9.95 -8.30 1.18
CA LYS A 18 9.06 -9.33 1.74
C LYS A 18 8.82 -9.12 3.24
N ALA A 19 9.85 -8.73 4.01
CA ALA A 19 9.69 -8.38 5.41
C ALA A 19 8.72 -7.20 5.61
N LEU A 20 8.89 -6.13 4.81
CA LEU A 20 8.01 -4.96 4.84
C LEU A 20 6.56 -5.33 4.52
N PHE A 21 6.32 -6.12 3.47
CA PHE A 21 4.96 -6.50 3.09
C PHE A 21 4.27 -7.42 4.09
N ARG A 22 5.00 -8.30 4.79
CA ARG A 22 4.44 -9.08 5.90
C ARG A 22 3.97 -8.18 7.05
N PHE A 23 4.79 -7.18 7.41
CA PHE A 23 4.40 -6.20 8.41
C PHE A 23 3.18 -5.38 7.96
N VAL A 24 3.17 -4.88 6.72
CA VAL A 24 2.05 -4.12 6.15
C VAL A 24 0.76 -4.96 6.11
N ASP A 25 0.82 -6.26 5.82
CA ASP A 25 -0.36 -7.14 5.90
C ASP A 25 -0.90 -7.24 7.34
N LYS A 26 -0.01 -7.32 8.35
CA LYS A 26 -0.43 -7.27 9.76
C LYS A 26 -1.03 -5.91 10.12
N VAL A 27 -0.45 -4.79 9.69
CA VAL A 27 -1.04 -3.44 9.85
C VAL A 27 -2.43 -3.38 9.22
N ASN A 28 -2.62 -4.02 8.07
CA ASN A 28 -3.89 -4.01 7.36
C ASN A 28 -4.98 -4.83 8.07
N ARG A 29 -4.61 -5.96 8.68
CA ARG A 29 -5.58 -6.97 9.19
C ARG A 29 -5.74 -7.00 10.70
N ASP A 30 -4.69 -6.64 11.44
CA ASP A 30 -4.59 -6.88 12.89
C ASP A 30 -3.69 -5.83 13.59
N SER A 31 -3.79 -4.56 13.16
CA SER A 31 -3.00 -3.47 13.74
C SER A 31 -3.07 -3.33 15.27
N PRO A 32 -4.18 -3.63 15.97
CA PRO A 32 -4.23 -3.52 17.44
C PRO A 32 -3.29 -4.49 18.17
N ARG A 33 -2.79 -5.52 17.49
CA ARG A 33 -1.87 -6.53 18.04
C ARG A 33 -0.43 -6.39 17.55
N ILE A 34 -0.09 -5.25 16.95
CA ILE A 34 1.29 -4.96 16.59
C ILE A 34 2.10 -4.71 17.86
N THR A 35 3.25 -5.36 17.93
CA THR A 35 4.22 -5.22 19.02
C THR A 35 5.60 -4.93 18.44
N PRO A 36 6.59 -4.54 19.27
CA PRO A 36 7.97 -4.31 18.79
C PRO A 36 8.57 -5.51 18.05
N GLU A 37 8.19 -6.75 18.40
CA GLU A 37 8.65 -7.97 17.75
C GLU A 37 8.22 -8.09 16.28
N ASP A 38 7.16 -7.40 15.86
CA ASP A 38 6.76 -7.34 14.45
C ASP A 38 7.61 -6.37 13.64
N ILE A 39 8.24 -5.40 14.30
CA ILE A 39 9.02 -4.31 13.69
C ILE A 39 10.50 -4.70 13.63
N GLU A 40 11.01 -5.44 14.62
CA GLU A 40 12.41 -5.89 14.67
C GLU A 40 12.93 -6.53 13.36
N PRO A 41 12.18 -7.42 12.67
CA PRO A 41 12.62 -7.98 11.40
C PRO A 41 12.83 -6.93 10.29
N LEU A 42 12.17 -5.78 10.37
CA LEU A 42 12.35 -4.67 9.42
C LEU A 42 13.68 -3.98 9.64
N TYR A 43 14.06 -3.74 10.89
CA TYR A 43 15.36 -3.17 11.24
C TYR A 43 16.51 -4.11 10.86
N VAL A 44 16.36 -5.41 11.13
CA VAL A 44 17.34 -6.43 10.70
C VAL A 44 17.48 -6.46 9.17
N ALA A 45 16.40 -6.22 8.44
CA ALA A 45 16.41 -6.08 6.98
C ALA A 45 16.96 -4.72 6.48
N GLY A 46 17.28 -3.79 7.39
CA GLY A 46 17.85 -2.49 7.09
C GLY A 46 16.83 -1.42 6.70
N TRP A 47 15.57 -1.54 7.13
CA TRP A 47 14.63 -0.42 7.11
C TRP A 47 14.90 0.51 8.29
N ASP A 48 14.68 1.81 8.09
CA ASP A 48 14.71 2.81 9.14
C ASP A 48 13.29 3.20 9.57
N ASP A 49 13.20 3.95 10.67
CA ASP A 49 11.93 4.43 11.22
C ASP A 49 11.13 5.24 10.19
N GLU A 50 11.80 6.03 9.36
CA GLU A 50 11.16 6.87 8.34
C GLU A 50 10.46 6.02 7.28
N ALA A 51 11.14 5.00 6.74
CA ALA A 51 10.53 4.09 5.77
C ALA A 51 9.38 3.28 6.37
N ILE A 52 9.52 2.82 7.62
CA ILE A 52 8.46 2.10 8.33
C ILE A 52 7.25 3.02 8.56
N TYR A 53 7.50 4.26 8.98
CA TYR A 53 6.46 5.28 9.15
C TYR A 53 5.70 5.55 7.84
N PHE A 54 6.41 5.70 6.71
CA PHE A 54 5.76 5.88 5.41
C PHE A 54 4.94 4.67 4.98
N ALA A 55 5.43 3.45 5.20
CA ALA A 55 4.68 2.23 4.88
C ALA A 55 3.38 2.14 5.70
N ILE A 56 3.43 2.44 7.00
CA ILE A 56 2.24 2.51 7.87
C ILE A 56 1.28 3.59 7.38
N THR A 57 1.79 4.78 7.06
CA THR A 57 1.00 5.93 6.61
C THR A 57 0.22 5.60 5.34
N VAL A 58 0.88 5.03 4.34
CA VAL A 58 0.24 4.61 3.08
C VAL A 58 -0.83 3.56 3.35
N CYS A 59 -0.51 2.52 4.12
CA CYS A 59 -1.48 1.47 4.47
C CYS A 59 -2.71 2.04 5.19
N ALA A 60 -2.50 2.93 6.15
CA ALA A 60 -3.57 3.55 6.94
C ALA A 60 -4.48 4.43 6.07
N LEU A 61 -3.90 5.22 5.14
CA LEU A 61 -4.67 6.05 4.21
C LEU A 61 -5.56 5.22 3.29
N PHE A 62 -5.05 4.11 2.74
CA PHE A 62 -5.88 3.20 1.95
C PHE A 62 -6.97 2.54 2.79
N ASN A 63 -6.69 2.18 4.04
CA ASN A 63 -7.70 1.66 4.96
C ASN A 63 -8.83 2.67 5.23
N PHE A 64 -8.49 3.95 5.36
CA PHE A 64 -9.48 5.03 5.45
C PHE A 64 -10.27 5.18 4.14
N TYR A 65 -9.59 5.31 3.01
CA TYR A 65 -10.24 5.55 1.71
C TYR A 65 -11.15 4.41 1.30
N ASN A 66 -10.73 3.15 1.47
CA ASN A 66 -11.56 1.99 1.14
C ASN A 66 -12.88 2.07 1.90
N ARG A 67 -12.84 2.27 3.22
CA ARG A 67 -14.05 2.41 4.06
C ARG A 67 -14.90 3.60 3.65
N TRP A 68 -14.27 4.74 3.37
CA TRP A 68 -15.00 5.96 3.01
C TRP A 68 -15.67 5.85 1.63
N VAL A 69 -14.95 5.34 0.62
CA VAL A 69 -15.46 5.13 -0.74
C VAL A 69 -16.60 4.10 -0.72
N ASP A 70 -16.38 2.96 -0.07
CA ASP A 70 -17.37 1.88 0.03
C ASP A 70 -18.65 2.36 0.74
N ALA A 71 -18.53 3.15 1.81
CA ALA A 71 -19.67 3.65 2.57
C ALA A 71 -20.39 4.84 1.90
N SER A 72 -19.68 5.67 1.13
CA SER A 72 -20.25 6.85 0.47
C SER A 72 -20.89 6.56 -0.89
N GLY A 73 -20.68 5.36 -1.45
CA GLY A 73 -21.16 5.01 -2.78
C GLY A 73 -20.37 5.68 -3.91
N VAL A 74 -19.16 6.16 -3.63
CA VAL A 74 -18.25 6.65 -4.67
C VAL A 74 -17.83 5.47 -5.54
N HIS A 75 -18.13 5.53 -6.83
CA HIS A 75 -17.77 4.47 -7.77
C HIS A 75 -16.48 4.79 -8.51
N ALA A 76 -15.74 3.73 -8.86
CA ALA A 76 -14.64 3.84 -9.79
C ALA A 76 -15.10 4.51 -11.09
N LEU A 77 -14.25 5.35 -11.67
CA LEU A 77 -14.46 5.87 -13.02
C LEU A 77 -14.60 4.70 -14.00
N SER A 78 -15.42 4.88 -15.03
CA SER A 78 -15.43 3.93 -16.16
C SER A 78 -14.03 3.84 -16.77
N GLU A 79 -13.70 2.71 -17.39
CA GLU A 79 -12.38 2.52 -18.01
C GLU A 79 -12.04 3.66 -18.99
N GLU A 80 -13.03 4.13 -19.76
CA GLU A 80 -12.84 5.24 -20.69
C GLU A 80 -12.58 6.56 -19.97
N ALA A 81 -13.36 6.88 -18.93
CA ALA A 81 -13.12 8.08 -18.13
C ALA A 81 -11.74 8.06 -17.45
N HIS A 82 -11.30 6.88 -16.98
CA HIS A 82 -9.97 6.70 -16.41
C HIS A 82 -8.87 6.92 -17.47
N ARG A 83 -9.03 6.35 -18.66
CA ARG A 83 -8.09 6.51 -19.80
C ARG A 83 -7.96 7.97 -20.24
N GLN A 84 -9.09 8.68 -20.36
CA GLN A 84 -9.09 10.10 -20.72
C GLN A 84 -8.52 10.98 -19.61
N GLY A 85 -8.81 10.64 -18.35
CA GLY A 85 -8.18 11.26 -17.18
C GLY A 85 -6.64 11.15 -17.23
N GLY A 86 -6.13 9.96 -17.52
CA GLY A 86 -4.68 9.72 -17.67
C GLY A 86 -4.03 10.56 -18.76
N LYS A 87 -4.66 10.64 -19.95
CA LYS A 87 -4.18 11.53 -21.04
C LYS A 87 -4.14 13.00 -20.61
N ARG A 88 -5.19 13.46 -19.94
CA ARG A 88 -5.27 14.85 -19.45
C ARG A 88 -4.16 15.15 -18.45
N THR A 89 -3.95 14.26 -17.47
CA THR A 89 -2.89 14.41 -16.46
C THR A 89 -1.49 14.36 -17.07
N ALA A 90 -1.27 13.51 -18.08
CA ALA A 90 0.01 13.48 -18.78
C ALA A 90 0.31 14.80 -19.54
N ALA A 91 -0.72 15.43 -20.11
CA ALA A 91 -0.55 16.67 -20.87
C ALA A 91 -0.53 17.94 -20.00
N HIS A 92 -1.26 17.97 -18.88
CA HIS A 92 -1.49 19.20 -18.10
C HIS A 92 -1.05 19.09 -16.63
N GLY A 93 -0.57 17.92 -16.20
CA GLY A 93 -0.26 17.65 -14.79
C GLY A 93 -1.51 17.52 -13.93
N TYR A 94 -1.36 17.79 -12.63
CA TYR A 94 -2.47 17.74 -11.66
C TYR A 94 -3.20 19.07 -11.50
N VAL A 95 -2.71 20.14 -12.15
CA VAL A 95 -3.36 21.44 -12.16
C VAL A 95 -4.53 21.35 -13.13
N ARG A 96 -5.74 21.62 -12.63
CA ARG A 96 -6.96 21.71 -13.44
C ARG A 96 -7.08 23.08 -14.08
#